data_AF-A0A3Q3QRU5-F1
#
_entry.id   AF-A0A3Q3QRU5-F1
#
_cell.length_a   1.000
_cell.length_b   1.000
_cell.length_c   1.000
_cell.angle_alpha   90.00
_cell.angle_beta   90.00
_cell.angle_gamma   90.00
#
_symmetry.space_group_name_H-M   'P 1'
#
loop_
_entity.id
_entity.type
_entity.pdbx_description
1 polymer ?
#
loop_
_entity_poly.entity_id
_entity_poly.type
_entity_poly.pdbx_seq_one_letter_code
_entity_poly.pdbx_strand_id
1 'polypeptide(L)'
;AIPGRCVEWTEQAPIPSPCSKNQFNIWSPGRGLGAISIHSPQRSLTRSVQEDVIFSVNISCDGVPTIQWTFMSAAVSRSIGTWQPGVYTNITEDYSSRVEMYNNGSMGLSDLRLQDAGYYVVTVTETAGSSKDTGFVLKVNGEWFRYLSITALALACVAFLLILGLWLLDKAYRRIVACRRRKQMPGKVT
;
A
#
# COMPACT_ATOMS: atom_id res chain seq x y z
N ALA A 1 -51.98 -13.47 -0.97
CA ALA A 1 -52.02 -11.99 -0.96
C ALA A 1 -52.86 -11.54 0.23
N ILE A 2 -52.22 -11.00 1.28
CA ILE A 2 -52.61 -9.82 2.08
C ILE A 2 -51.29 -9.31 2.71
N PRO A 3 -51.10 -7.98 2.84
CA PRO A 3 -49.81 -7.31 2.77
C PRO A 3 -49.37 -6.69 4.11
N GLY A 4 -48.15 -6.15 4.11
CA GLY A 4 -47.82 -4.96 4.90
C GLY A 4 -47.36 -5.19 6.34
N ARG A 5 -46.04 -5.20 6.55
CA ARG A 5 -45.46 -4.58 7.74
C ARG A 5 -44.14 -3.92 7.33
N CYS A 6 -44.19 -2.60 7.15
CA CYS A 6 -43.00 -1.77 7.16
C CYS A 6 -42.34 -1.94 8.53
N VAL A 7 -41.10 -2.43 8.55
CA VAL A 7 -40.30 -2.44 9.77
C VAL A 7 -39.52 -1.14 9.75
N GLU A 8 -39.79 -0.33 10.77
CA GLU A 8 -39.19 0.94 11.10
C GLU A 8 -37.67 0.76 11.27
N TRP A 9 -36.88 1.50 10.49
CA TRP A 9 -35.43 1.54 10.66
C TRP A 9 -35.11 2.39 11.88
N THR A 10 -34.96 1.75 13.03
CA THR A 10 -34.28 2.37 14.18
C THR A 10 -32.78 2.23 13.97
N GLU A 11 -32.12 3.38 13.88
CA GLU A 11 -30.68 3.56 13.95
C GLU A 11 -30.13 2.90 15.24
N GLN A 12 -28.82 2.59 15.28
CA GLN A 12 -28.09 1.83 16.32
C GLN A 12 -28.13 0.29 16.23
N ALA A 13 -27.41 -0.25 15.23
CA ALA A 13 -26.81 -1.57 15.37
C ALA A 13 -25.57 -1.50 16.30
N PRO A 14 -25.43 -2.38 17.30
CA PRO A 14 -24.24 -2.43 18.14
C PRO A 14 -23.01 -2.86 17.32
N ILE A 15 -21.86 -2.27 17.65
CA ILE A 15 -20.53 -2.67 17.19
C ILE A 15 -20.40 -4.20 17.38
N PRO A 16 -20.02 -4.98 16.34
CA PRO A 16 -19.77 -6.39 16.53
C PRO A 16 -18.65 -6.55 17.55
N SER A 17 -18.98 -7.19 18.67
CA SER A 17 -18.04 -7.55 19.71
C SER A 17 -16.97 -8.50 19.15
N PRO A 18 -15.71 -8.42 19.59
CA PRO A 18 -14.68 -9.33 19.14
C PRO A 18 -15.02 -10.73 19.64
N CYS A 19 -15.30 -11.64 18.70
CA CYS A 19 -15.42 -13.05 19.00
C CYS A 19 -14.11 -13.57 19.61
N SER A 20 -14.29 -14.31 20.71
CA SER A 20 -13.31 -15.12 21.41
C SER A 20 -12.23 -14.38 22.20
N LYS A 21 -12.47 -14.31 23.51
CA LYS A 21 -11.42 -14.34 24.53
C LYS A 21 -10.68 -15.69 24.43
N ASN A 22 -9.85 -15.87 23.41
CA ASN A 22 -8.73 -16.80 23.52
C ASN A 22 -7.61 -16.05 24.24
N GLN A 23 -7.64 -16.25 25.55
CA GLN A 23 -6.57 -16.14 26.51
C GLN A 23 -5.19 -15.87 25.87
N PHE A 24 -4.79 -14.61 25.89
CA PHE A 24 -3.39 -14.18 25.84
C PHE A 24 -2.64 -14.88 26.97
N ASN A 25 -2.10 -16.08 26.72
CA ASN A 25 -1.05 -16.67 27.53
C ASN A 25 0.29 -16.32 26.85
N ILE A 26 0.66 -15.04 26.94
CA ILE A 26 2.04 -14.63 26.69
C ILE A 26 2.81 -14.90 27.98
N TRP A 27 3.83 -15.76 27.88
CA TRP A 27 4.91 -16.01 28.84
C TRP A 27 4.69 -17.09 29.93
N SER A 28 5.19 -18.30 29.67
CA SER A 28 5.80 -19.15 30.69
C SER A 28 7.31 -18.87 30.71
N PRO A 29 7.97 -18.59 31.86
CA PRO A 29 9.42 -18.56 31.93
C PRO A 29 9.93 -20.01 31.97
N GLY A 30 9.99 -20.64 30.81
CA GLY A 30 10.80 -21.83 30.60
C GLY A 30 12.27 -21.42 30.64
N ARG A 31 13.01 -21.93 31.62
CA ARG A 31 14.47 -21.80 31.74
C ARG A 31 15.13 -22.23 30.43
N GLY A 32 16.06 -21.39 29.96
CA GLY A 32 16.60 -21.42 28.62
C GLY A 32 17.45 -22.64 28.26
N LEU A 33 17.44 -22.90 26.96
CA LEU A 33 18.52 -23.35 26.08
C LEU A 33 17.99 -23.07 24.66
N GLY A 34 18.54 -22.05 23.98
CA GLY A 34 18.07 -21.54 22.68
C GLY A 34 17.31 -20.21 22.76
N ALA A 35 18.04 -19.08 22.85
CA ALA A 35 17.44 -17.75 22.95
C ALA A 35 17.21 -17.15 21.55
N ILE A 36 16.09 -17.49 20.90
CA ILE A 36 15.72 -16.88 19.63
C ILE A 36 15.54 -15.36 19.82
N SER A 37 16.26 -14.56 19.06
CA SER A 37 16.03 -13.11 18.97
C SER A 37 15.72 -12.68 17.55
N ILE A 38 14.63 -11.91 17.44
CA ILE A 38 14.14 -11.34 16.19
C ILE A 38 14.20 -9.82 16.37
N HIS A 39 15.09 -9.17 15.62
CA HIS A 39 15.18 -7.72 15.58
C HIS A 39 14.56 -7.20 14.30
N SER A 40 13.77 -6.13 14.40
CA SER A 40 13.20 -5.45 13.24
C SER A 40 13.17 -3.95 13.48
N PRO A 41 13.72 -3.13 12.56
CA PRO A 41 13.78 -1.68 12.73
C PRO A 41 12.39 -1.04 12.62
N GLN A 42 11.49 -1.61 11.83
CA GLN A 42 10.17 -1.05 11.55
C GLN A 42 9.13 -2.16 11.38
N ARG A 43 8.05 -2.06 12.14
CA ARG A 43 6.94 -3.05 12.13
C ARG A 43 5.65 -2.52 11.52
N SER A 44 5.60 -1.26 11.12
CA SER A 44 4.43 -0.65 10.48
C SER A 44 4.89 0.02 9.20
N LEU A 45 4.49 -0.51 8.05
CA LEU A 45 4.91 -0.06 6.74
C LEU A 45 3.71 0.50 5.97
N THR A 46 3.96 1.58 5.23
CA THR A 46 2.98 2.19 4.33
C THR A 46 3.60 2.27 2.95
N ARG A 47 2.90 1.71 1.95
CA ARG A 47 3.32 1.67 0.54
C ARG A 47 2.14 1.94 -0.38
N SER A 48 2.41 2.27 -1.64
CA SER A 48 1.39 2.45 -2.66
C SER A 48 1.15 1.14 -3.43
N VAL A 49 0.06 1.07 -4.18
CA VAL A 49 -0.20 -0.07 -5.09
C VAL A 49 0.93 -0.14 -6.14
N GLN A 50 1.29 -1.35 -6.59
CA GLN A 50 2.38 -1.63 -7.53
C GLN A 50 3.79 -1.25 -7.06
N GLU A 51 3.96 -0.78 -5.82
CA GLU A 51 5.28 -0.71 -5.19
C GLU A 51 5.67 -2.07 -4.59
N ASP A 52 6.94 -2.17 -4.18
CA ASP A 52 7.48 -3.33 -3.47
C ASP A 52 7.73 -2.97 -1.98
N VAL A 53 7.71 -3.98 -1.12
CA VAL A 53 7.99 -3.85 0.31
C VAL A 53 8.90 -4.95 0.81
N ILE A 54 9.80 -4.60 1.74
CA ILE A 54 10.64 -5.57 2.43
C ILE A 54 10.30 -5.52 3.93
N PHE A 55 9.84 -6.65 4.44
CA PHE A 55 9.70 -6.91 5.86
C PHE A 55 11.08 -7.26 6.43
N SER A 56 11.77 -6.24 6.93
CA SER A 56 13.14 -6.38 7.43
C SER A 56 13.17 -7.02 8.81
N VAL A 57 13.79 -8.19 8.90
CA VAL A 57 14.13 -8.86 10.16
C VAL A 57 15.58 -9.30 10.17
N ASN A 58 16.13 -9.37 11.36
CA ASN A 58 17.38 -10.05 11.65
C ASN A 58 17.11 -11.10 12.73
N ILE A 59 17.21 -12.37 12.33
CA ILE A 59 16.98 -13.52 13.20
C ILE A 59 18.34 -14.05 13.65
N SER A 60 18.47 -14.27 14.96
CA SER A 60 19.58 -15.02 15.53
C SER A 60 19.06 -16.08 16.50
N CYS A 61 19.57 -17.30 16.34
CA CYS A 61 19.27 -18.48 17.13
C CYS A 61 20.41 -19.49 17.00
N ASP A 62 20.37 -20.55 17.78
CA ASP A 62 21.36 -21.61 17.71
C ASP A 62 20.94 -22.65 16.65
N GLY A 63 21.72 -22.76 15.57
CA GLY A 63 21.44 -23.67 14.46
C GLY A 63 20.63 -23.04 13.32
N VAL A 64 20.02 -23.89 12.48
CA VAL A 64 19.22 -23.45 11.32
C VAL A 64 17.74 -23.41 11.72
N PRO A 65 17.13 -22.22 11.87
CA PRO A 65 15.74 -22.12 12.25
C PRO A 65 14.82 -22.40 11.06
N THR A 66 13.63 -22.87 11.37
CA THR A 66 12.50 -22.86 10.43
C THR A 66 11.82 -21.50 10.50
N ILE A 67 11.70 -20.83 9.37
CA ILE A 67 11.08 -19.51 9.23
C ILE A 67 9.77 -19.70 8.50
N GLN A 68 8.67 -19.27 9.11
CA GLN A 68 7.35 -19.31 8.53
C GLN A 68 6.73 -17.93 8.52
N TRP A 69 6.14 -17.55 7.39
CA TRP A 69 5.41 -16.30 7.25
C TRP A 69 3.94 -16.55 6.99
N THR A 70 3.10 -15.82 7.72
CA THR A 70 1.65 -15.92 7.67
C THR A 70 1.05 -14.55 7.45
N PHE A 71 0.12 -14.46 6.49
CA PHE A 71 -0.70 -13.28 6.26
C PHE A 71 -2.03 -13.43 7.00
N MET A 72 -2.46 -12.35 7.65
CA MET A 72 -3.73 -12.26 8.35
C MET A 72 -4.45 -10.96 8.00
N SER A 73 -5.72 -11.08 7.63
CA SER A 73 -6.66 -9.96 7.52
C SER A 73 -7.88 -10.24 8.40
N ALA A 74 -8.84 -9.30 8.43
CA ALA A 74 -10.09 -9.50 9.18
C ALA A 74 -10.92 -10.70 8.68
N ALA A 75 -10.72 -11.15 7.44
CA ALA A 75 -11.52 -12.19 6.81
C ALA A 75 -10.77 -13.52 6.62
N VAL A 76 -9.43 -13.52 6.58
CA VAL A 76 -8.66 -14.71 6.21
C VAL A 76 -7.29 -14.76 6.88
N SER A 77 -6.83 -15.98 7.16
CA SER A 77 -5.45 -16.28 7.52
C SER A 77 -4.86 -17.24 6.47
N ARG A 78 -3.68 -16.95 5.95
CA ARG A 78 -3.02 -17.72 4.89
C ARG A 78 -1.54 -17.89 5.18
N SER A 79 -1.01 -19.09 4.96
CA SER A 79 0.44 -19.28 4.92
C SER A 79 0.98 -18.65 3.64
N ILE A 80 2.05 -17.87 3.75
CA ILE A 80 2.79 -17.33 2.61
C ILE A 80 3.85 -18.34 2.20
N GLY A 81 4.61 -18.84 3.18
CA GLY A 81 5.62 -19.85 2.96
C GLY A 81 6.42 -20.16 4.22
N THR A 82 7.11 -21.29 4.14
CA THR A 82 7.98 -21.83 5.17
C THR A 82 9.30 -22.25 4.55
N TRP A 83 10.41 -21.83 5.14
CA TRP A 83 11.73 -22.17 4.65
C TRP A 83 12.76 -22.33 5.77
N GLN A 84 13.84 -23.02 5.45
CA GLN A 84 15.03 -23.13 6.27
C GLN A 84 16.21 -22.61 5.43
N PRO A 85 16.92 -21.56 5.88
CA PRO A 85 18.05 -21.01 5.15
C PRO A 85 19.08 -22.09 4.78
N GLY A 86 19.34 -22.25 3.48
CA GLY A 86 20.31 -23.23 2.97
C GLY A 86 19.83 -24.69 2.94
N VAL A 87 18.58 -25.00 3.32
CA VAL A 87 18.06 -26.37 3.35
C VAL A 87 16.88 -26.54 2.38
N TYR A 88 15.80 -25.81 2.58
CA TYR A 88 14.62 -25.89 1.72
C TYR A 88 13.83 -24.58 1.72
N THR A 89 13.03 -24.41 0.67
CA THR A 89 12.09 -23.29 0.52
C THR A 89 10.75 -23.82 0.05
N ASN A 90 9.67 -23.46 0.75
CA ASN A 90 8.31 -23.84 0.38
C ASN A 90 7.43 -22.58 0.41
N ILE A 91 7.14 -22.03 -0.77
CA ILE A 91 6.26 -20.87 -0.93
C ILE A 91 4.94 -21.35 -1.51
N THR A 92 3.84 -20.81 -0.98
CA THR A 92 2.49 -21.12 -1.49
C THR A 92 2.32 -20.54 -2.90
N GLU A 93 1.64 -21.27 -3.77
CA GLU A 93 1.53 -20.94 -5.20
C GLU A 93 1.08 -19.48 -5.46
N ASP A 94 0.07 -19.01 -4.71
CA ASP A 94 -0.45 -17.62 -4.76
C ASP A 94 0.62 -16.52 -4.55
N TYR A 95 1.70 -16.86 -3.85
CA TYR A 95 2.78 -15.94 -3.48
C TYR A 95 4.08 -16.20 -4.24
N SER A 96 4.17 -17.31 -4.98
CA SER A 96 5.40 -17.79 -5.65
C SER A 96 6.03 -16.77 -6.62
N SER A 97 5.21 -15.95 -7.28
CA SER A 97 5.67 -14.95 -8.25
C SER A 97 5.97 -13.57 -7.66
N ARG A 98 5.62 -13.35 -6.38
CA ARG A 98 5.69 -12.02 -5.75
C ARG A 98 6.56 -11.97 -4.51
N VAL A 99 6.83 -13.11 -3.90
CA VAL A 99 7.59 -13.21 -2.65
C VAL A 99 9.04 -13.52 -2.93
N GLU A 100 9.92 -12.70 -2.36
CA GLU A 100 11.36 -12.93 -2.31
C GLU A 100 11.76 -13.26 -0.86
N MET A 101 12.57 -14.30 -0.69
CA MET A 101 13.05 -14.75 0.63
C MET A 101 14.51 -14.36 0.82
N TYR A 102 14.86 -13.97 2.04
CA TYR A 102 16.23 -13.64 2.41
C TYR A 102 16.74 -14.56 3.53
N ASN A 103 18.06 -14.81 3.55
CA ASN A 103 18.69 -15.72 4.51
C ASN A 103 18.61 -15.23 5.97
N ASN A 104 18.47 -13.93 6.19
CA ASN A 104 18.25 -13.33 7.51
C ASN A 104 16.79 -13.48 8.00
N GLY A 105 15.93 -14.10 7.19
CA GLY A 105 14.50 -14.28 7.39
C GLY A 105 13.63 -13.11 6.97
N SER A 106 14.21 -12.07 6.38
CA SER A 106 13.44 -11.00 5.74
C SER A 106 12.64 -11.56 4.58
N MET A 107 11.53 -10.90 4.30
CA MET A 107 10.65 -11.22 3.17
C MET A 107 10.41 -9.96 2.34
N GLY A 108 10.65 -10.05 1.03
CA GLY A 108 10.20 -9.09 0.04
C GLY A 108 8.82 -9.50 -0.49
N LEU A 109 7.95 -8.52 -0.71
CA LEU A 109 6.69 -8.69 -1.43
C LEU A 109 6.60 -7.62 -2.52
N SER A 110 6.52 -8.08 -3.76
CA SER A 110 6.50 -7.24 -4.96
C SER A 110 5.09 -7.13 -5.55
N ASP A 111 4.85 -6.14 -6.42
CA ASP A 111 3.54 -5.89 -7.04
C ASP A 111 2.42 -5.83 -5.98
N LEU A 112 2.54 -4.86 -5.06
CA LEU A 112 1.58 -4.71 -3.97
C LEU A 112 0.18 -4.38 -4.49
N ARG A 113 -0.81 -5.05 -3.91
CA ARG A 113 -2.23 -4.87 -4.22
C ARG A 113 -2.96 -4.35 -2.98
N LEU A 114 -4.10 -3.68 -3.16
CA LEU A 114 -4.91 -3.20 -2.04
C LEU A 114 -5.30 -4.33 -1.06
N GLN A 115 -5.49 -5.54 -1.58
CA GLN A 115 -5.82 -6.73 -0.80
C GLN A 115 -4.66 -7.28 0.06
N ASP A 116 -3.42 -6.87 -0.22
CA ASP A 116 -2.24 -7.26 0.58
C ASP A 116 -2.14 -6.42 1.86
N ALA A 117 -2.97 -5.38 2.03
CA ALA A 117 -3.04 -4.66 3.29
C ALA A 117 -3.53 -5.58 4.42
N GLY A 118 -2.75 -5.66 5.50
CA GLY A 118 -3.04 -6.58 6.60
C GLY A 118 -1.91 -6.74 7.59
N TYR A 119 -1.98 -7.81 8.37
CA TYR A 119 -0.99 -8.18 9.37
C TYR A 119 -0.16 -9.36 8.87
N TYR A 120 1.15 -9.25 9.00
CA TYR A 120 2.11 -10.28 8.58
C TYR A 120 2.86 -10.75 9.81
N VAL A 121 2.89 -12.06 10.05
CA VAL A 121 3.57 -12.66 11.19
C VAL A 121 4.68 -13.54 10.69
N VAL A 122 5.88 -13.33 11.21
CA VAL A 122 6.99 -14.27 11.10
C VAL A 122 7.05 -15.09 12.38
N THR A 123 7.03 -16.41 12.21
CA THR A 123 7.24 -17.41 13.26
C THR A 123 8.58 -18.08 12.99
N VAL A 124 9.46 -18.02 13.99
CA VAL A 124 10.78 -18.62 13.95
C VAL A 124 10.80 -19.78 14.94
N THR A 125 11.04 -20.98 14.44
CA THR A 125 11.11 -22.19 15.26
C THR A 125 12.50 -22.79 15.16
N GLU A 126 13.18 -22.90 16.29
CA GLU A 126 14.50 -23.52 16.40
C GLU A 126 14.41 -25.06 16.41
N THR A 127 15.49 -25.74 16.05
CA THR A 127 15.57 -27.21 16.06
C THR A 127 15.30 -27.81 17.44
N ALA A 128 15.66 -27.09 18.51
CA ALA A 128 15.40 -27.50 19.90
C ALA A 128 13.92 -27.39 20.32
N GLY A 129 13.04 -26.87 19.45
CA GLY A 129 11.60 -26.75 19.69
C GLY A 129 11.15 -25.41 20.30
N SER A 130 12.08 -24.49 20.57
CA SER A 130 11.75 -23.10 20.94
C SER A 130 11.15 -22.38 19.73
N SER A 131 10.15 -21.53 19.96
CA SER A 131 9.55 -20.71 18.91
C SER A 131 9.32 -19.27 19.35
N LYS A 132 9.40 -18.34 18.42
CA LYS A 132 9.17 -16.91 18.66
C LYS A 132 8.52 -16.24 17.47
N ASP A 133 7.58 -15.35 17.76
CA ASP A 133 6.80 -14.66 16.75
C ASP A 133 7.10 -13.16 16.73
N THR A 134 7.02 -12.53 15.56
CA THR A 134 7.04 -11.08 15.40
C THR A 134 6.07 -10.67 14.30
N GLY A 135 5.31 -9.61 14.53
CA GLY A 135 4.29 -9.15 13.59
C GLY A 135 4.57 -7.78 12.98
N PHE A 136 4.00 -7.57 11.80
CA PHE A 136 4.12 -6.41 10.95
C PHE A 136 2.75 -5.97 10.46
N VAL A 137 2.54 -4.67 10.33
CA VAL A 137 1.35 -4.09 9.71
C VAL A 137 1.77 -3.50 8.36
N LEU A 138 1.08 -3.90 7.30
CA LEU A 138 1.21 -3.28 5.98
C LEU A 138 -0.06 -2.49 5.65
N LYS A 139 0.12 -1.20 5.35
CA LYS A 139 -0.91 -0.34 4.78
C LYS A 139 -0.59 -0.10 3.30
N VAL A 140 -1.56 -0.37 2.44
CA VAL A 140 -1.43 -0.13 1.01
C VAL A 140 -2.36 1.02 0.61
N ASN A 141 -1.79 2.11 0.11
CA ASN A 141 -2.51 3.29 -0.34
C ASN A 141 -2.88 3.16 -1.81
N GLY A 142 -4.10 3.56 -2.16
CA GLY A 142 -4.57 3.62 -3.54
C GLY A 142 -3.91 4.74 -4.36
N GLU A 143 -3.67 4.46 -5.64
CA GLU A 143 -2.96 5.32 -6.62
C GLU A 143 -3.75 6.55 -7.12
N TRP A 144 -4.94 6.83 -6.58
CA TRP A 144 -5.86 7.80 -7.16
C TRP A 144 -5.33 9.25 -7.14
N PHE A 145 -4.48 9.60 -6.16
CA PHE A 145 -3.90 10.96 -6.09
C PHE A 145 -2.87 11.24 -7.19
N ARG A 146 -2.10 10.24 -7.62
CA ARG A 146 -1.01 10.44 -8.60
C ARG A 146 -1.57 10.82 -9.97
N TYR A 147 -2.61 10.13 -10.41
CA TYR A 147 -3.32 10.46 -11.65
C TYR A 147 -4.00 11.83 -11.60
N LEU A 148 -4.63 12.20 -10.48
CA LEU A 148 -5.23 13.52 -10.31
C LEU A 148 -4.19 14.64 -10.41
N SER A 149 -3.02 14.47 -9.80
CA SER A 149 -1.95 15.47 -9.87
C SER A 149 -1.42 15.67 -11.30
N ILE A 150 -1.15 14.59 -12.01
CA ILE A 150 -0.63 14.65 -13.40
C ILE A 150 -1.66 15.28 -14.34
N THR A 151 -2.93 14.86 -14.23
CA THR A 151 -4.01 15.39 -15.06
C THR A 151 -4.28 16.87 -14.77
N ALA A 152 -4.24 17.29 -13.49
CA ALA A 152 -4.38 18.69 -13.11
C ALA A 152 -3.24 19.56 -13.70
N LEU A 153 -1.99 19.10 -13.63
CA LEU A 153 -0.85 19.81 -14.22
C LEU A 153 -0.97 19.93 -15.73
N ALA A 154 -1.36 18.85 -16.41
CA ALA A 154 -1.59 18.86 -17.86
C ALA A 154 -2.67 19.88 -18.26
N LEU A 155 -3.80 19.90 -17.53
CA LEU A 155 -4.87 20.87 -17.77
C LEU A 155 -4.43 22.32 -17.52
N ALA A 156 -3.65 22.56 -16.46
CA ALA A 156 -3.10 23.89 -16.18
C ALA A 156 -2.19 24.38 -17.32
N CYS A 157 -1.31 23.52 -17.84
CA CYS A 157 -0.46 23.82 -18.99
C CYS A 157 -1.29 24.14 -20.25
N VAL A 158 -2.30 23.32 -20.55
CA VAL A 158 -3.19 23.55 -21.69
C VAL A 158 -3.94 24.88 -21.55
N ALA A 159 -4.50 25.16 -20.37
CA ALA A 159 -5.20 26.41 -20.11
C ALA A 159 -4.28 27.63 -20.29
N PHE A 160 -3.04 27.56 -19.78
CA PHE A 160 -2.06 28.62 -19.94
C PHE A 160 -1.73 28.89 -21.41
N LEU A 161 -1.52 27.85 -22.22
CA LEU A 161 -1.27 27.97 -23.65
C LEU A 161 -2.46 28.59 -24.39
N LEU A 162 -3.69 28.21 -24.04
CA LEU A 162 -4.91 28.78 -24.62
C LEU A 162 -5.06 30.26 -24.28
N ILE A 163 -4.84 30.64 -23.02
CA ILE A 163 -4.92 32.03 -22.57
C ILE A 163 -3.86 32.89 -23.30
N LEU A 164 -2.62 32.41 -23.39
CA LEU A 164 -1.57 33.08 -24.16
C LEU A 164 -1.96 33.21 -25.64
N GLY A 165 -2.51 32.17 -26.25
CA GLY A 165 -3.00 32.19 -27.63
C GLY A 165 -4.07 33.24 -27.85
N LEU A 166 -5.11 33.27 -27.01
CA LEU A 166 -6.17 34.26 -27.07
C LEU A 166 -5.64 35.70 -26.87
N TRP A 167 -4.70 35.88 -25.94
CA TRP A 167 -4.06 37.18 -25.71
C TRP A 167 -3.25 37.66 -26.92
N LEU A 168 -2.50 36.77 -27.57
CA LEU A 168 -1.76 37.07 -28.80
C LEU A 168 -2.70 37.42 -29.96
N LEU A 169 -3.80 36.68 -30.12
CA LEU A 169 -4.84 36.95 -31.12
C LEU A 169 -5.49 38.31 -30.89
N ASP A 170 -5.87 38.62 -29.66
CA ASP A 170 -6.45 39.92 -29.31
C ASP A 170 -5.46 41.06 -29.55
N LYS A 171 -4.19 40.90 -29.15
CA LYS A 171 -3.14 41.89 -29.40
C LYS A 171 -2.90 42.11 -30.90
N ALA A 172 -2.90 41.04 -31.70
CA ALA A 172 -2.78 41.12 -33.16
C ALA A 172 -4.01 41.79 -33.78
N TYR A 173 -5.21 41.43 -33.35
CA TYR A 173 -6.47 42.04 -33.78
C TYR A 173 -6.48 43.55 -33.50
N ARG A 174 -6.15 43.95 -32.26
CA ARG A 174 -6.04 45.37 -31.88
C ARG A 174 -5.02 46.12 -32.74
N ARG A 175 -3.86 45.51 -33.04
CA ARG A 175 -2.87 46.09 -33.97
C ARG A 175 -3.42 46.27 -35.38
N ILE A 176 -4.09 45.27 -35.94
CA ILE A 176 -4.66 45.33 -37.29
C ILE A 176 -5.72 46.42 -37.37
N VAL A 177 -6.63 46.49 -36.40
CA VAL A 177 -7.67 47.53 -36.34
C VAL A 177 -7.04 48.92 -36.25
N ALA A 178 -6.03 49.11 -35.41
CA ALA A 178 -5.30 50.39 -35.31
C ALA A 178 -4.62 50.78 -36.63
N CYS A 179 -3.99 49.82 -37.32
CA CYS A 179 -3.39 50.04 -38.64
C CYS A 179 -4.44 50.40 -39.71
N ARG A 180 -5.57 49.71 -39.73
CA ARG A 180 -6.68 50.01 -40.65
C ARG A 180 -7.23 51.42 -40.42
N ARG A 181 -7.41 51.83 -39.17
CA ARG A 181 -7.85 53.20 -38.83
C ARG A 181 -6.85 54.27 -39.30
N ARG A 182 -5.53 54.04 -39.17
CA ARG A 182 -4.52 54.97 -39.68
C ARG A 182 -4.55 55.12 -41.21
N LYS A 183 -4.85 54.05 -41.94
CA LYS A 183 -4.96 54.10 -43.41
C LYS A 183 -6.23 54.81 -43.92
N GLN A 184 -7.21 55.09 -43.05
CA GLN A 184 -8.48 55.75 -43.41
C GLN A 184 -8.49 57.27 -43.17
N MET A 185 -7.39 57.88 -42.71
CA MET A 185 -7.28 59.35 -42.65
C MET A 185 -6.85 59.90 -44.03
N PRO A 186 -7.64 60.78 -44.67
CA PRO A 186 -7.59 61.04 -46.10
C PRO A 186 -6.50 62.04 -46.49
N GLY A 187 -5.75 61.71 -47.54
CA GLY A 187 -5.13 62.71 -48.39
C GLY A 187 -6.20 63.44 -49.19
N LYS A 188 -6.83 64.47 -48.59
CA LYS A 188 -7.39 65.59 -49.33
C LYS A 188 -6.41 66.74 -49.14
N VAL A 189 -5.42 66.81 -50.03
CA VAL A 189 -4.62 68.02 -50.22
C VAL A 189 -5.27 68.77 -51.37
N THR A 190 -5.66 69.99 -51.04
CA THR A 190 -6.09 71.15 -51.84
C THR A 190 -5.80 71.11 -53.33
#